data_AF-A0A7J8ZY52-F1
#
_entry.id   AF-A0A7J8ZY52-F1
#
_cell.length_a   1.000
_cell.length_b   1.000
_cell.length_c   1.000
_cell.angle_alpha   90.00
_cell.angle_beta   90.00
_cell.angle_gamma   90.00
#
_symmetry.space_group_name_H-M   'P 1'
#
loop_
_entity.id
_entity.type
_entity.pdbx_description
1 polymer ?
#
loop_
_entity_poly.entity_id
_entity_poly.type
_entity_poly.pdbx_seq_one_letter_code
_entity_poly.pdbx_strand_id
1 'polypeptide(L)'
;MCDENGDWVFGYNRFIRKCSVFYAELWSILDGLKLIQQEVMIREHNLSSDYLAKLDFATKEDLQLVDTPPRKVLEFLEADKEK
;
A
#
# COMPACT_ATOMS: atom_id res chain seq x y z
N MET A 1 -15.08 11.53 10.76
CA MET A 1 -14.95 10.13 11.24
C MET A 1 -14.26 10.21 12.58
N CYS A 2 -14.83 9.59 13.62
CA CYS A 2 -14.31 9.70 14.99
C CYS A 2 -13.77 8.37 15.47
N ASP A 3 -12.81 8.40 16.40
CA ASP A 3 -12.30 7.20 17.04
C ASP A 3 -13.25 6.73 18.16
N GLU A 4 -12.87 5.65 18.81
CA GLU A 4 -13.55 5.08 19.98
C GLU A 4 -13.57 6.01 21.21
N ASN A 5 -12.75 7.06 21.23
CA ASN A 5 -12.75 8.10 22.26
C ASN A 5 -13.65 9.30 21.89
N GLY A 6 -14.22 9.31 20.68
CA GLY A 6 -15.03 10.41 20.16
C GLY A 6 -14.22 11.55 19.52
N ASP A 7 -12.90 11.40 19.42
CA ASP A 7 -12.01 12.38 18.81
C ASP A 7 -12.10 12.34 17.29
N TRP A 8 -11.96 13.51 16.65
CA TRP A 8 -11.99 13.61 15.20
C TRP A 8 -10.73 12.97 14.60
N VAL A 9 -10.91 11.84 13.94
CA VAL A 9 -9.81 11.12 13.25
C VAL A 9 -9.55 11.74 11.89
N PHE A 10 -10.62 12.10 11.17
CA PHE A 10 -10.50 12.62 9.81
C PHE A 10 -11.74 13.40 9.36
N GLY A 11 -11.50 14.49 8.62
CA GLY A 11 -12.51 15.32 7.98
C GLY A 11 -12.05 15.75 6.59
N TYR A 12 -12.99 15.78 5.64
CA TYR A 12 -12.71 16.15 4.25
C TYR A 12 -13.58 17.34 3.83
N ASN A 13 -12.97 18.34 3.19
CA ASN A 13 -13.67 19.48 2.62
C ASN A 13 -13.08 19.79 1.24
N ARG A 14 -13.95 19.90 0.23
CA ARG A 14 -13.56 20.25 -1.13
C ARG A 14 -14.53 21.26 -1.74
N PHE A 15 -13.96 22.25 -2.43
CA PHE A 15 -14.74 23.22 -3.18
C PHE A 15 -15.21 22.64 -4.53
N ILE A 16 -16.51 22.34 -4.64
CA ILE A 16 -17.14 21.69 -5.81
C ILE A 16 -17.78 22.70 -6.79
N ARG A 17 -17.64 24.01 -6.55
CA ARG A 17 -18.24 25.12 -7.33
C ARG A 17 -19.79 25.06 -7.37
N LYS A 18 -20.43 25.73 -8.34
CA LYS A 18 -21.89 25.70 -8.53
C LYS A 18 -22.30 24.30 -8.98
N CYS A 19 -22.93 23.56 -8.08
CA CYS A 19 -23.58 22.28 -8.36
C CYS A 19 -24.90 22.20 -7.56
N SER A 20 -25.80 21.30 -7.96
CA SER A 20 -27.02 21.06 -7.17
C SER A 20 -26.68 20.30 -5.89
N VAL A 21 -27.54 20.41 -4.87
CA VAL A 21 -27.37 19.72 -3.59
C VAL A 21 -27.17 18.21 -3.80
N PHE A 22 -27.97 17.61 -4.68
CA PHE A 22 -27.84 16.19 -5.04
C PHE A 22 -26.45 15.83 -5.60
N TYR A 23 -25.92 16.64 -6.51
CA TYR A 23 -24.59 16.41 -7.07
C TYR A 23 -23.49 16.60 -6.03
N ALA A 24 -23.64 17.57 -5.13
CA ALA A 24 -22.68 17.82 -4.05
C ALA A 24 -22.60 16.61 -3.10
N GLU A 25 -23.74 16.05 -2.71
CA GLU A 25 -23.81 14.86 -1.86
C GLU A 25 -23.20 13.64 -2.56
N LEU A 26 -23.57 13.40 -3.83
CA LEU A 26 -23.05 12.26 -4.58
C LEU A 26 -21.52 12.32 -4.74
N TRP A 27 -20.97 13.51 -5.04
CA TRP A 27 -19.53 13.72 -5.09
C TRP A 27 -18.86 13.51 -3.74
N SER A 28 -19.48 14.00 -2.66
CA SER A 28 -18.95 13.85 -1.30
C SER A 28 -18.89 12.37 -0.88
N ILE A 29 -19.87 11.56 -1.28
CA ILE A 29 -19.87 10.10 -1.03
C ILE A 29 -18.75 9.42 -1.83
N LEU A 30 -18.62 9.74 -3.12
CA LEU A 30 -17.59 9.16 -3.99
C LEU A 30 -16.17 9.51 -3.50
N ASP A 31 -15.93 10.77 -3.18
CA ASP A 31 -14.64 11.23 -2.67
C ASP A 31 -14.36 10.60 -1.29
N GLY A 32 -15.37 10.47 -0.43
CA GLY A 32 -15.27 9.75 0.85
C GLY A 32 -14.87 8.28 0.69
N LEU A 33 -15.49 7.56 -0.25
CA LEU A 33 -15.15 6.16 -0.54
C LEU A 33 -13.71 6.00 -1.06
N LYS A 34 -13.26 6.90 -1.95
CA LYS A 34 -11.89 6.89 -2.46
C LYS A 34 -10.86 7.15 -1.36
N LEU A 35 -11.15 8.09 -0.45
CA LEU A 35 -10.29 8.39 0.69
C LEU A 35 -10.17 7.18 1.62
N ILE A 36 -11.28 6.53 1.96
CA ILE A 36 -11.26 5.31 2.77
C ILE A 36 -10.45 4.21 2.08
N GLN A 37 -10.67 4.00 0.79
CA GLN A 37 -9.94 2.98 0.01
C GLN A 37 -8.43 3.25 0.01
N GLN A 38 -8.02 4.50 -0.15
CA GLN A 38 -6.61 4.88 -0.14
C GLN A 38 -5.98 4.69 1.25
N GLU A 39 -6.67 5.10 2.31
CA GLU A 39 -6.19 4.92 3.69
C GLU A 39 -6.06 3.45 4.07
N VAL A 40 -7.04 2.61 3.72
CA VAL A 40 -6.96 1.16 3.95
C VAL A 40 -5.79 0.56 3.18
N MET A 41 -5.58 0.94 1.92
CA MET A 41 -4.45 0.46 1.12
C MET A 41 -3.10 0.85 1.75
N ILE A 42 -2.98 2.09 2.25
CA ILE A 42 -1.76 2.55 2.94
C ILE A 42 -1.53 1.76 4.23
N ARG A 43 -2.58 1.51 5.02
CA ARG A 43 -2.48 0.71 6.26
C ARG A 43 -2.03 -0.72 5.99
N GLU A 44 -2.61 -1.39 4.99
CA GLU A 44 -2.22 -2.75 4.58
C GLU A 44 -0.79 -2.79 4.03
N HIS A 45 -0.38 -1.78 3.27
CA HIS A 45 0.99 -1.66 2.78
C HIS A 45 1.99 -1.45 3.92
N ASN A 46 1.64 -0.60 4.89
CA ASN A 46 2.46 -0.36 6.09
C ASN A 46 2.57 -1.63 6.94
N LEU A 47 1.50 -2.40 7.08
CA LEU A 47 1.52 -3.71 7.77
C LEU A 47 2.42 -4.70 7.05
N SER A 48 2.35 -4.76 5.73
CA SER A 48 3.20 -5.63 4.90
C SER A 48 4.68 -5.23 5.02
N SER A 49 4.97 -3.92 4.99
CA SER A 49 6.33 -3.40 5.15
C SER A 49 6.89 -3.65 6.56
N ASP A 50 6.09 -3.46 7.61
CA ASP A 50 6.48 -3.76 8.99
C ASP A 50 6.71 -5.26 9.21
N TYR A 51 5.85 -6.11 8.62
CA TYR A 51 6.03 -7.55 8.64
C TYR A 51 7.33 -7.98 7.95
N LEU A 52 7.63 -7.41 6.77
CA LEU A 52 8.89 -7.65 6.07
C LEU A 52 10.11 -7.14 6.84
N ALA A 53 10.04 -5.97 7.48
CA ALA A 53 11.12 -5.45 8.32
C ALA A 53 11.39 -6.34 9.54
N LYS A 54 10.33 -6.90 10.15
CA LYS A 54 10.44 -7.89 11.23
C LYS A 54 11.06 -9.19 10.76
N LEU A 55 10.69 -9.66 9.56
CA LEU A 55 11.33 -10.82 8.95
C LEU A 55 12.81 -10.54 8.67
N ASP A 56 13.15 -9.43 8.01
CA ASP A 56 14.54 -9.01 7.74
C ASP A 56 15.38 -8.95 9.03
N PHE A 57 14.82 -8.41 10.10
CA PHE A 57 15.47 -8.39 11.41
C PHE A 57 15.63 -9.79 12.03
N ALA A 58 14.62 -10.65 11.90
CA ALA A 58 14.62 -12.02 12.43
C ALA A 58 15.51 -12.97 11.61
N THR A 59 15.67 -12.70 10.31
CA THR A 59 16.48 -13.45 9.35
C THR A 59 17.84 -12.80 9.13
N LYS A 60 18.43 -12.15 10.15
CA LYS A 60 19.86 -11.80 10.18
C LYS A 60 20.75 -13.06 10.16
N GLU A 61 20.61 -13.87 9.13
CA GLU A 61 21.72 -14.63 8.57
C GLU A 61 22.53 -13.62 7.75
N ASP A 62 23.86 -13.67 7.85
CA ASP A 62 24.75 -12.82 7.05
C ASP A 62 24.30 -12.89 5.59
N LEU A 63 23.77 -11.77 5.08
CA LEU A 63 23.33 -11.66 3.69
C LEU A 63 24.59 -11.82 2.82
N GLN A 64 24.90 -13.06 2.43
CA GLN A 64 26.08 -13.34 1.62
C GLN A 64 25.81 -12.78 0.23
N LEU A 65 26.41 -11.63 -0.04
CA LEU A 65 26.42 -11.04 -1.36
C LEU A 65 27.26 -11.96 -2.25
N VAL A 66 26.58 -12.86 -2.96
CA VAL A 66 27.27 -13.79 -3.86
C VAL A 66 27.52 -13.04 -5.16
N ASP A 67 28.77 -12.62 -5.38
CA ASP A 67 29.19 -11.90 -6.60
C ASP A 67 28.99 -12.74 -7.89
N THR A 68 28.65 -14.02 -7.75
CA THR A 68 28.34 -14.93 -8.85
C THR A 68 26.99 -15.62 -8.60
N PRO A 69 26.04 -15.59 -9.55
CA PRO A 69 24.77 -16.28 -9.38
C PRO A 69 24.98 -17.81 -9.22
N PRO A 70 24.26 -18.47 -8.29
CA PRO A 70 24.34 -19.92 -8.11
C PRO A 70 24.00 -20.69 -9.38
N ARG A 71 24.68 -21.81 -9.63
CA ARG A 71 24.60 -22.60 -10.87
C ARG A 71 23.16 -22.96 -11.30
N LYS A 72 22.27 -23.23 -10.34
CA LYS A 72 20.84 -23.50 -10.60
C LYS A 72 20.10 -22.30 -11.23
N VAL A 73 20.48 -21.08 -10.86
CA VAL A 73 19.89 -19.85 -11.40
C VAL A 73 20.44 -19.59 -12.80
N LEU A 74 21.70 -19.93 -13.07
CA LEU A 74 22.29 -19.87 -14.41
C LEU A 74 21.61 -20.86 -15.37
N GLU A 75 21.40 -22.11 -14.95
CA GLU A 75 20.66 -23.12 -15.74
C GLU A 75 19.23 -22.64 -16.06
N PHE A 76 18.56 -21.99 -15.10
CA PHE A 76 17.24 -21.42 -15.32
C PHE A 76 17.24 -20.22 -16.28
N LEU A 77 18.22 -19.31 -16.15
CA LEU A 77 18.36 -18.13 -17.02
C LEU A 77 18.81 -18.51 -18.44
N GLU A 78 19.59 -19.58 -18.59
CA GLU A 78 19.96 -20.13 -19.90
C GLU A 78 18.77 -20.77 -20.59
N ALA A 79 17.90 -21.46 -19.85
CA ALA A 79 16.66 -22.02 -20.39
C ALA A 79 15.67 -20.95 -20.87
N ASP A 80 15.72 -19.73 -20.31
CA ASP A 80 14.85 -18.61 -20.69
C ASP A 80 15.38 -17.79 -21.89
N LYS A 81 16.65 -18.00 -22.30
CA LYS A 81 17.26 -17.33 -23.46
C LYS A 81 16.87 -17.92 -24.82
N GLU A 82 16.21 -19.08 -24.87
CA GLU A 82 15.80 -19.75 -26.11
C GLU A 82 14.28 -19.62 -26.42
N LYS A 83 13.64 -18.53 -26.00
CA LYS A 83 12.27 -18.17 -26.42
C LYS A 83 12.21 -16.78 -27.04
#